data_AF-A0A061RC78-F1
#
_entry.id   AF-A0A061RC78-F1
#
_cell.length_a   1.000
_cell.length_b   1.000
_cell.length_c   1.000
_cell.angle_alpha   90.00
_cell.angle_beta   90.00
_cell.angle_gamma   90.00
#
_symmetry.space_group_name_H-M   'P 1'
#
loop_
_entity.id
_entity.type
_entity.pdbx_description
1 polymer ?
#
loop_
_entity_poly.entity_id
_entity_poly.type
_entity_poly.pdbx_seq_one_letter_code
_entity_poly.pdbx_strand_id
1 'polypeptide(L)'
;MKREATSGRLAELIKLFDRIVTVEGGGVSLKISKPVVEQLDAACVLDRQLVLQQTVVSGDVLIELPVSEILTDKTALDDPDLGAAFKVLRTQHGADSVCVLALYLLCLRRFPELGKPHRAYVESLPDDTPSPLAWPSEVLEVLQGTSISGALRQQAAVVDELADVWVSRLFQQLNGTIVTPLSSTWPKKEDVLYAFSMVSSRSFAVPFPDGSKPLSLIPLVDMLDHNPSVDVEFRVPAAASGGPEAS
;
A
#
# COMPACT_ATOMS: atom_id res chain seq x y z
N MET A 1 17.02 -15.59 -20.63
CA MET A 1 17.35 -15.70 -19.20
C MET A 1 17.93 -14.38 -18.73
N LYS A 2 17.17 -13.57 -17.98
CA LYS A 2 17.62 -12.44 -17.14
C LYS A 2 16.36 -11.79 -16.52
N ARG A 3 15.87 -12.35 -15.41
CA ARG A 3 14.84 -11.78 -14.54
C ARG A 3 15.10 -12.30 -13.12
N GLU A 4 16.16 -11.81 -12.48
CA GLU A 4 16.48 -12.15 -11.08
C GLU A 4 17.01 -10.95 -10.27
N ALA A 5 17.11 -9.75 -10.86
CA ALA A 5 17.78 -8.61 -10.20
C ALA A 5 16.87 -7.66 -9.40
N THR A 6 15.54 -7.75 -9.52
CA THR A 6 14.63 -6.75 -8.93
C THR A 6 14.27 -7.02 -7.46
N SER A 7 14.16 -8.29 -7.06
CA SER A 7 13.73 -8.68 -5.69
C SER A 7 14.77 -8.34 -4.60
N GLY A 8 16.05 -8.23 -4.96
CA GLY A 8 17.11 -7.81 -4.03
C GLY A 8 17.04 -6.32 -3.67
N ARG A 9 16.48 -5.48 -4.55
CA ARG A 9 16.56 -4.02 -4.43
C ARG A 9 15.66 -3.44 -3.35
N LEU A 10 14.45 -3.99 -3.16
CA LEU A 10 13.55 -3.56 -2.07
C LEU A 10 14.06 -4.02 -0.69
N ALA A 11 14.60 -5.24 -0.61
CA ALA A 11 15.23 -5.74 0.61
C ALA A 11 16.53 -4.98 0.94
N GLU A 12 17.30 -4.57 -0.08
CA GLU A 12 18.41 -3.64 0.10
C GLU A 12 17.92 -2.26 0.51
N LEU A 13 16.90 -1.67 -0.13
CA LEU A 13 16.30 -0.39 0.28
C LEU A 13 15.85 -0.42 1.74
N ILE A 14 15.21 -1.52 2.19
CA ILE A 14 14.80 -1.74 3.58
C ILE A 14 16.00 -1.87 4.53
N LYS A 15 17.08 -2.56 4.13
CA LYS A 15 18.34 -2.64 4.91
C LYS A 15 19.14 -1.33 4.91
N LEU A 16 18.89 -0.50 3.91
CA LEU A 16 19.60 0.73 3.64
C LEU A 16 18.87 1.95 4.24
N PHE A 17 17.83 1.71 5.05
CA PHE A 17 17.25 2.70 5.97
C PHE A 17 18.22 3.25 7.01
N ASP A 18 19.40 2.64 7.17
CA ASP A 18 20.50 3.25 7.92
C ASP A 18 21.26 4.35 7.14
N ARG A 19 21.11 4.43 5.80
CA ARG A 19 21.79 5.42 4.94
C ARG A 19 20.99 5.68 3.64
N ILE A 20 20.21 6.76 3.59
CA ILE A 20 19.36 7.18 2.45
C ILE A 20 20.08 7.04 1.08
N VAL A 21 19.42 6.43 0.08
CA VAL A 21 19.91 6.30 -1.31
C VAL A 21 18.95 6.95 -2.31
N THR A 22 19.56 7.64 -3.27
CA THR A 22 18.97 8.09 -4.53
C THR A 22 19.06 6.96 -5.55
N VAL A 23 17.95 6.59 -6.19
CA VAL A 23 17.95 5.68 -7.34
C VAL A 23 17.62 6.49 -8.59
N GLU A 24 18.52 6.55 -9.56
CA GLU A 24 18.21 7.11 -10.88
C GLU A 24 17.31 6.16 -11.68
N GLY A 25 16.12 6.63 -12.04
CA GLY A 25 15.24 6.01 -13.02
C GLY A 25 13.77 6.38 -12.80
N GLY A 26 13.05 6.75 -13.87
CA GLY A 26 11.68 7.33 -13.87
C GLY A 26 10.67 6.74 -12.88
N GLY A 27 10.77 7.17 -11.62
CA GLY A 27 9.96 6.74 -10.48
C GLY A 27 8.98 7.80 -10.02
N VAL A 28 8.32 7.58 -8.88
CA VAL A 28 7.56 8.61 -8.17
C VAL A 28 8.48 9.20 -7.10
N SER A 29 8.57 10.54 -7.07
CA SER A 29 9.35 11.30 -6.10
C SER A 29 8.44 12.04 -5.13
N LEU A 30 8.80 12.08 -3.85
CA LEU A 30 8.10 12.86 -2.82
C LEU A 30 8.94 14.10 -2.47
N LYS A 31 8.36 15.30 -2.56
CA LYS A 31 9.02 16.57 -2.21
C LYS A 31 8.32 17.30 -1.08
N ILE A 32 9.09 18.07 -0.29
CA ILE A 32 8.57 18.96 0.75
C ILE A 32 8.37 20.38 0.16
N SER A 33 7.20 20.99 0.37
CA SER A 33 6.91 22.36 -0.08
C SER A 33 7.18 23.42 1.01
N LYS A 34 7.22 23.05 2.30
CA LYS A 34 7.53 23.98 3.43
C LYS A 34 8.60 23.39 4.35
N PRO A 35 9.66 24.14 4.69
CA PRO A 35 10.74 23.61 5.50
C PRO A 35 10.24 23.18 6.88
N VAL A 36 10.71 22.03 7.35
CA VAL A 36 10.42 21.51 8.68
C VAL A 36 11.71 21.53 9.49
N VAL A 37 11.71 22.29 10.57
CA VAL A 37 12.73 22.24 11.61
C VAL A 37 11.99 22.11 12.93
N GLU A 38 11.70 20.88 13.36
CA GLU A 38 11.21 20.61 14.71
C GLU A 38 11.91 19.40 15.31
N GLN A 39 12.34 19.55 16.55
CA GLN A 39 12.84 18.47 17.40
C GLN A 39 11.68 17.55 17.76
N LEU A 40 11.84 16.24 17.54
CA LEU A 40 10.87 15.22 17.93
C LEU A 40 10.80 15.13 19.46
N ASP A 41 9.67 15.55 20.04
CA ASP A 41 9.30 15.19 21.41
C ASP A 41 8.94 13.71 21.47
N ALA A 42 9.60 12.97 22.39
CA ALA A 42 9.65 11.52 22.46
C ALA A 42 8.34 10.82 22.93
N ALA A 43 7.16 11.40 22.72
CA ALA A 43 5.93 10.99 23.39
C ALA A 43 4.87 10.27 22.52
N CYS A 44 5.13 10.00 21.24
CA CYS A 44 4.22 9.23 20.40
C CYS A 44 4.97 8.08 19.72
N VAL A 45 5.05 6.95 20.41
CA VAL A 45 5.61 5.71 19.84
C VAL A 45 4.53 5.11 18.94
N LEU A 46 4.50 5.53 17.67
CA LEU A 46 3.91 4.72 16.61
C LEU A 46 4.95 3.68 16.21
N ASP A 47 4.54 2.42 16.13
CA ASP A 47 5.40 1.30 15.78
C ASP A 47 5.92 1.49 14.33
N ARG A 48 7.20 1.90 14.24
CA ARG A 48 8.00 2.17 13.02
C ARG A 48 7.67 3.50 12.32
N GLN A 49 8.53 4.50 12.53
CA GLN A 49 8.49 5.82 11.88
C GLN A 49 9.79 6.09 11.10
N LEU A 50 9.69 6.94 10.07
CA LEU A 50 10.86 7.51 9.41
C LEU A 50 11.35 8.73 10.18
N VAL A 51 12.63 8.71 10.56
CA VAL A 51 13.29 9.83 11.25
C VAL A 51 14.38 10.41 10.36
N LEU A 52 14.37 11.73 10.22
CA LEU A 52 15.40 12.46 9.49
C LEU A 52 16.73 12.40 10.23
N GLN A 53 17.76 11.88 9.57
CA GLN A 53 19.14 11.87 10.08
C GLN A 53 19.89 13.18 9.79
N GLN A 54 19.34 14.01 8.90
CA GLN A 54 19.93 15.28 8.47
C GLN A 54 18.82 16.31 8.21
N THR A 55 19.19 17.59 8.27
CA THR A 55 18.28 18.68 7.91
C THR A 55 17.89 18.57 6.44
N VAL A 56 16.60 18.75 6.17
CA VAL A 56 16.03 18.76 4.82
C VAL A 56 15.41 20.12 4.57
N VAL A 57 15.57 20.66 3.37
CA VAL A 57 14.99 21.95 2.99
C VAL A 57 13.81 21.77 2.04
N SER A 58 12.98 22.81 1.93
CA SER A 58 11.90 22.82 0.95
C SER A 58 12.46 22.64 -0.47
N GLY A 59 11.80 21.79 -1.25
CA GLY A 59 12.19 21.43 -2.62
C GLY A 59 13.02 20.15 -2.73
N ASP A 60 13.56 19.65 -1.61
CA ASP A 60 14.32 18.39 -1.58
C ASP A 60 13.40 17.19 -1.86
N VAL A 61 13.98 16.18 -2.51
CA VAL A 61 13.34 14.88 -2.69
C VAL A 61 13.65 14.02 -1.46
N LEU A 62 12.60 13.56 -0.79
CA LEU A 62 12.71 12.66 0.36
C LEU A 62 12.91 11.21 -0.06
N ILE A 63 12.05 10.75 -0.97
CA ILE A 63 11.93 9.36 -1.38
C ILE A 63 11.72 9.34 -2.89
N GLU A 64 12.49 8.51 -3.59
CA GLU A 64 12.30 8.19 -5.00
C GLU A 64 12.12 6.68 -5.13
N LEU A 65 10.99 6.26 -5.74
CA LEU A 65 10.63 4.85 -5.86
C LEU A 65 10.25 4.51 -7.30
N PRO A 66 10.77 3.41 -7.87
CA PRO A 66 10.28 2.90 -9.14
C PRO A 66 8.80 2.52 -9.02
N VAL A 67 8.02 2.80 -10.08
CA VAL A 67 6.59 2.42 -10.13
C VAL A 67 6.39 0.90 -9.94
N SER A 68 7.38 0.08 -10.32
CA SER A 68 7.32 -1.38 -10.13
C SER A 68 7.28 -1.82 -8.65
N GLU A 69 7.74 -0.98 -7.73
CA GLU A 69 7.72 -1.26 -6.28
C GLU A 69 6.38 -0.88 -5.64
N ILE A 70 5.50 -0.19 -6.37
CA ILE A 70 4.21 0.29 -5.86
C ILE A 70 3.14 -0.78 -6.05
N LEU A 71 2.37 -1.03 -5.00
CA LEU A 71 1.22 -1.94 -5.00
C LEU A 71 -0.04 -1.18 -5.42
N THR A 72 -0.62 -1.58 -6.54
CA THR A 72 -1.86 -1.01 -7.09
C THR A 72 -2.82 -2.13 -7.45
N ASP A 73 -4.05 -1.77 -7.80
CA ASP A 73 -4.97 -2.73 -8.41
C ASP A 73 -4.43 -3.31 -9.72
N LYS A 74 -3.68 -2.53 -10.51
CA LYS A 74 -2.97 -3.03 -11.69
C LYS A 74 -1.92 -4.09 -11.34
N THR A 75 -1.19 -3.90 -10.24
CA THR A 75 -0.24 -4.91 -9.73
C THR A 75 -0.95 -6.24 -9.49
N ALA A 76 -2.15 -6.21 -8.89
CA ALA A 76 -2.97 -7.41 -8.68
C ALA A 76 -3.45 -8.05 -10.00
N LEU A 77 -3.84 -7.23 -10.98
CA LEU A 77 -4.34 -7.69 -12.28
C LEU A 77 -3.26 -8.27 -13.19
N ASP A 78 -2.03 -7.77 -13.06
CA ASP A 78 -0.86 -8.19 -13.84
C ASP A 78 -0.04 -9.28 -13.12
N ASP A 79 -0.45 -9.67 -11.91
CA ASP A 79 0.17 -10.76 -11.16
C ASP A 79 0.11 -12.08 -11.96
N PRO A 80 1.24 -12.80 -12.13
CA PRO A 80 1.27 -14.01 -12.96
C PRO A 80 0.43 -15.16 -12.39
N ASP A 81 0.27 -15.22 -11.07
CA ASP A 81 -0.40 -16.32 -10.38
C ASP A 81 -1.86 -15.96 -10.04
N LEU A 82 -2.12 -14.70 -9.67
CA LEU A 82 -3.43 -14.23 -9.22
C LEU A 82 -4.19 -13.37 -10.25
N GLY A 83 -3.50 -12.83 -11.25
CA GLY A 83 -4.05 -11.79 -12.13
C GLY A 83 -5.27 -12.22 -12.93
N ALA A 84 -5.35 -13.50 -13.35
CA ALA A 84 -6.51 -14.04 -14.03
C ALA A 84 -7.78 -13.97 -13.15
N ALA A 85 -7.67 -14.36 -11.87
CA ALA A 85 -8.77 -14.31 -10.92
C ALA A 85 -9.20 -12.86 -10.65
N PHE A 86 -8.24 -11.95 -10.43
CA PHE A 86 -8.55 -10.54 -10.21
C PHE A 86 -9.18 -9.86 -11.42
N LYS A 87 -8.78 -10.24 -12.64
CA LYS A 87 -9.42 -9.75 -13.88
C LYS A 87 -10.89 -10.15 -13.92
N VAL A 88 -11.24 -11.40 -13.57
CA VAL A 88 -12.63 -11.85 -13.49
C VAL A 88 -13.41 -11.06 -12.43
N LEU A 89 -12.86 -10.89 -11.22
CA LEU A 89 -13.49 -10.09 -10.17
C LEU A 89 -13.79 -8.66 -10.63
N ARG A 90 -12.81 -8.03 -11.30
CA ARG A 90 -12.95 -6.67 -11.82
C ARG A 90 -14.03 -6.59 -12.90
N THR A 91 -13.93 -7.43 -13.94
CA THR A 91 -14.74 -7.25 -15.15
C THR A 91 -16.12 -7.89 -15.07
N GLN A 92 -16.25 -9.03 -14.38
CA GLN A 92 -17.51 -9.79 -14.32
C GLN A 92 -18.32 -9.50 -13.07
N HIS A 93 -17.64 -9.22 -11.95
CA HIS A 93 -18.30 -9.00 -10.66
C HIS A 93 -18.32 -7.54 -10.24
N GLY A 94 -17.52 -6.67 -10.88
CA GLY A 94 -17.51 -5.23 -10.61
C GLY A 94 -16.72 -4.83 -9.37
N ALA A 95 -15.71 -5.61 -8.97
CA ALA A 95 -14.85 -5.25 -7.83
C ALA A 95 -14.19 -3.88 -8.06
N ASP A 96 -14.29 -2.97 -7.10
CA ASP A 96 -13.61 -1.67 -7.18
C ASP A 96 -12.11 -1.79 -6.81
N SER A 97 -11.36 -0.69 -6.90
CA SER A 97 -9.91 -0.70 -6.69
C SER A 97 -9.52 -0.92 -5.23
N VAL A 98 -10.37 -0.49 -4.29
CA VAL A 98 -10.16 -0.75 -2.86
C VAL A 98 -10.31 -2.24 -2.59
N CYS A 99 -11.37 -2.86 -3.10
CA CYS A 99 -11.66 -4.28 -3.00
C CYS A 99 -10.53 -5.13 -3.62
N VAL A 100 -10.13 -4.82 -4.86
CA VAL A 100 -9.02 -5.54 -5.52
C VAL A 100 -7.72 -5.44 -4.73
N LEU A 101 -7.35 -4.24 -4.29
CA LEU A 101 -6.09 -4.03 -3.58
C LEU A 101 -6.09 -4.69 -2.19
N ALA A 102 -7.21 -4.64 -1.46
CA ALA A 102 -7.34 -5.27 -0.15
C ALA A 102 -7.28 -6.80 -0.26
N LEU A 103 -7.98 -7.39 -1.21
CA LEU A 103 -7.92 -8.84 -1.47
C LEU A 103 -6.53 -9.28 -1.95
N TYR A 104 -5.86 -8.47 -2.77
CA TYR A 104 -4.50 -8.78 -3.20
C TYR A 104 -3.53 -8.78 -2.02
N LEU A 105 -3.60 -7.75 -1.15
CA LEU A 105 -2.81 -7.69 0.07
C LEU A 105 -3.08 -8.89 1.00
N LEU A 106 -4.35 -9.29 1.15
CA LEU A 106 -4.74 -10.49 1.89
C LEU A 106 -4.05 -11.74 1.33
N CYS A 107 -4.03 -11.92 0.01
CA CYS A 107 -3.31 -13.02 -0.63
C CYS A 107 -1.81 -12.95 -0.34
N LEU A 108 -1.16 -11.80 -0.54
CA LEU A 108 0.28 -11.65 -0.32
C LEU A 108 0.70 -11.91 1.12
N ARG A 109 -0.14 -11.54 2.10
CA ARG A 109 0.12 -11.81 3.52
C ARG A 109 -0.02 -13.30 3.83
N ARG A 110 -1.05 -13.95 3.30
CA ARG A 110 -1.38 -15.36 3.60
C ARG A 110 -0.49 -16.37 2.86
N PHE A 111 0.00 -15.98 1.69
CA PHE A 111 0.75 -16.85 0.77
C PHE A 111 2.13 -16.25 0.49
N PRO A 112 3.13 -16.50 1.36
CA PRO A 112 4.47 -15.88 1.26
C PRO A 112 5.20 -16.15 -0.05
N GLU A 113 4.85 -17.23 -0.74
CA GLU A 113 5.33 -17.59 -2.07
C GLU A 113 4.88 -16.63 -3.19
N LEU A 114 3.78 -15.90 -2.99
CA LEU A 114 3.22 -14.93 -3.94
C LEU A 114 3.87 -13.55 -3.78
N GLY A 115 3.84 -12.76 -4.85
CA GLY A 115 4.28 -11.34 -4.82
C GLY A 115 5.70 -11.12 -4.28
N LYS A 116 6.65 -12.02 -4.62
CA LYS A 116 8.05 -11.95 -4.18
C LYS A 116 8.69 -10.55 -4.27
N PRO A 117 8.44 -9.73 -5.32
CA PRO A 117 8.98 -8.37 -5.36
C PRO A 117 8.51 -7.49 -4.20
N HIS A 118 7.27 -7.64 -3.74
CA HIS A 118 6.65 -6.81 -2.70
C HIS A 118 6.67 -7.43 -1.31
N ARG A 119 7.23 -8.63 -1.15
CA ARG A 119 7.20 -9.38 0.12
C ARG A 119 7.79 -8.58 1.27
N ALA A 120 8.94 -7.94 1.04
CA ALA A 120 9.62 -7.16 2.06
C ALA A 120 8.76 -5.96 2.54
N TYR A 121 7.98 -5.35 1.64
CA TYR A 121 7.01 -4.32 2.04
C TYR A 121 5.85 -4.92 2.84
N VAL A 122 5.25 -6.02 2.39
CA VAL A 122 4.13 -6.65 3.10
C VAL A 122 4.52 -7.09 4.51
N GLU A 123 5.75 -7.57 4.70
CA GLU A 123 6.31 -7.92 6.02
C GLU A 123 6.69 -6.69 6.87
N SER A 124 6.86 -5.52 6.24
CA SER A 124 7.15 -4.28 6.95
C SER A 124 5.90 -3.61 7.54
N LEU A 125 4.71 -3.93 7.01
CA LEU A 125 3.44 -3.41 7.48
C LEU A 125 3.20 -3.77 8.97
N PRO A 126 2.44 -2.94 9.70
CA PRO A 126 2.05 -3.25 11.07
C PRO A 126 1.39 -4.63 11.17
N ASP A 127 1.60 -5.34 12.27
CA ASP A 127 0.90 -6.60 12.54
C ASP A 127 -0.50 -6.37 13.09
N ASP A 128 -0.72 -5.26 13.79
CA ASP A 128 -2.01 -4.88 14.35
C ASP A 128 -2.90 -4.15 13.33
N THR A 129 -4.21 -4.26 13.55
CA THR A 129 -5.21 -3.58 12.71
C THR A 129 -5.42 -2.15 13.22
N PRO A 130 -5.08 -1.10 12.43
CA PRO A 130 -5.21 0.30 12.86
C PRO A 130 -6.66 0.81 12.76
N SER A 131 -7.66 -0.08 12.89
CA SER A 131 -9.05 0.26 12.64
C SER A 131 -9.85 0.37 13.94
N PRO A 132 -10.68 1.42 14.08
CA PRO A 132 -11.63 1.50 15.18
C PRO A 132 -12.66 0.36 15.18
N LEU A 133 -12.81 -0.39 14.08
CA LEU A 133 -13.64 -1.59 14.04
C LEU A 133 -13.12 -2.71 14.95
N ALA A 134 -11.86 -2.66 15.35
CA ALA A 134 -11.27 -3.60 16.31
C ALA A 134 -11.34 -3.10 17.77
N TRP A 135 -11.94 -1.94 18.04
CA TRP A 135 -12.04 -1.40 19.40
C TRP A 135 -13.03 -2.18 20.27
N PRO A 136 -12.84 -2.17 21.61
CA PRO A 136 -13.78 -2.76 22.54
C PRO A 136 -15.19 -2.16 22.40
N SER A 137 -16.22 -2.97 22.65
CA SER A 137 -17.64 -2.56 22.54
C SER A 137 -17.96 -1.33 23.39
N GLU A 138 -17.38 -1.23 24.58
CA GLU A 138 -17.59 -0.13 25.52
C GLU A 138 -17.09 1.20 24.93
N VAL A 139 -16.01 1.17 24.14
CA VAL A 139 -15.49 2.36 23.44
C VAL A 139 -16.42 2.73 22.28
N LEU A 140 -16.92 1.74 21.55
CA LEU A 140 -17.85 1.97 20.43
C LEU A 140 -19.21 2.51 20.91
N GLU A 141 -19.65 2.11 22.10
CA GLU A 141 -20.87 2.63 22.73
C GLU A 141 -20.82 4.12 22.99
N VAL A 142 -19.66 4.65 23.43
CA VAL A 142 -19.46 6.08 23.65
C VAL A 142 -19.61 6.90 22.37
N LEU A 143 -19.34 6.30 21.20
CA LEU A 143 -19.48 6.96 19.91
C LEU A 143 -20.90 6.99 19.38
N GLN A 144 -21.86 6.30 20.02
CA GLN A 144 -23.24 6.24 19.53
C GLN A 144 -23.85 7.63 19.38
N GLY A 145 -24.59 7.82 18.27
CA GLY A 145 -25.18 9.12 17.92
C GLY A 145 -24.23 10.11 17.24
N THR A 146 -22.92 9.83 17.19
CA THR A 146 -21.96 10.65 16.42
C THR A 146 -21.93 10.26 14.95
N SER A 147 -21.41 11.15 14.10
CA SER A 147 -21.11 10.84 12.69
C SER A 147 -20.07 9.72 12.56
N ILE A 148 -19.13 9.62 13.50
CA ILE A 148 -18.10 8.56 13.55
C ILE A 148 -18.77 7.19 13.67
N SER A 149 -19.75 7.03 14.56
CA SER A 149 -20.49 5.77 14.67
C SER A 149 -21.21 5.37 13.38
N GLY A 150 -21.74 6.35 12.63
CA GLY A 150 -22.28 6.12 11.29
C GLY A 150 -21.24 5.63 10.29
N ALA A 151 -20.08 6.29 10.23
CA ALA A 151 -18.97 5.90 9.37
C ALA A 151 -18.43 4.50 9.70
N LEU A 152 -18.31 4.16 10.99
CA LEU A 152 -17.88 2.82 11.42
C LEU A 152 -18.88 1.74 11.00
N ARG A 153 -20.19 1.98 11.10
CA ARG A 153 -21.19 1.03 10.57
C ARG A 153 -21.05 0.80 9.07
N GLN A 154 -20.79 1.86 8.31
CA GLN A 154 -20.56 1.73 6.86
C GLN A 154 -19.28 0.94 6.55
N GLN A 155 -18.19 1.23 7.26
CA GLN A 155 -16.94 0.47 7.10
C GLN A 155 -17.11 -1.01 7.50
N ALA A 156 -17.84 -1.29 8.59
CA ALA A 156 -18.14 -2.66 9.00
C ALA A 156 -18.89 -3.42 7.90
N ALA A 157 -19.90 -2.80 7.29
CA ALA A 157 -20.65 -3.39 6.18
C ALA A 157 -19.76 -3.69 4.96
N VAL A 158 -18.80 -2.83 4.64
CA VAL A 158 -17.82 -3.08 3.58
C VAL A 158 -16.92 -4.27 3.90
N VAL A 159 -16.45 -4.37 5.15
CA VAL A 159 -15.63 -5.52 5.61
C VAL A 159 -16.44 -6.82 5.57
N ASP A 160 -17.72 -6.78 5.97
CA ASP A 160 -18.64 -7.91 5.87
C ASP A 160 -18.82 -8.35 4.42
N GLU A 161 -19.07 -7.40 3.51
CA GLU A 161 -19.19 -7.70 2.08
C GLU A 161 -17.87 -8.30 1.52
N LEU A 162 -16.72 -7.75 1.89
CA LEU A 162 -15.42 -8.29 1.51
C LEU A 162 -15.26 -9.75 1.98
N ALA A 163 -15.57 -10.03 3.24
CA ALA A 163 -15.41 -11.36 3.82
C ALA A 163 -16.40 -12.40 3.27
N ASP A 164 -17.67 -12.03 3.13
CA ASP A 164 -18.73 -12.99 2.80
C ASP A 164 -18.89 -13.18 1.29
N VAL A 165 -18.71 -12.11 0.51
CA VAL A 165 -18.94 -12.11 -0.93
C VAL A 165 -17.64 -12.21 -1.70
N TRP A 166 -16.71 -11.30 -1.44
CA TRP A 166 -15.56 -11.11 -2.32
C TRP A 166 -14.47 -12.16 -2.12
N VAL A 167 -14.18 -12.55 -0.88
CA VAL A 167 -13.31 -13.69 -0.58
C VAL A 167 -13.88 -14.96 -1.22
N SER A 168 -15.19 -15.19 -1.09
CA SER A 168 -15.86 -16.34 -1.71
C SER A 168 -15.66 -16.39 -3.23
N ARG A 169 -15.91 -15.27 -3.91
CA ARG A 169 -15.73 -15.16 -5.36
C ARG A 169 -14.28 -15.35 -5.76
N LEU A 170 -13.34 -14.77 -5.03
CA LEU A 170 -11.91 -14.92 -5.28
C LEU A 170 -11.50 -16.40 -5.22
N PHE A 171 -11.89 -17.11 -4.16
CA PHE A 171 -11.54 -18.52 -3.98
C PHE A 171 -12.16 -19.42 -5.05
N GLN A 172 -13.37 -19.09 -5.53
CA GLN A 172 -13.96 -19.79 -6.69
C GLN A 172 -13.09 -19.64 -7.95
N GLN A 173 -12.53 -18.45 -8.19
CA GLN A 173 -11.65 -18.21 -9.34
C GLN A 173 -10.26 -18.84 -9.17
N LEU A 174 -9.79 -19.01 -7.93
CA LEU A 174 -8.50 -19.64 -7.63
C LEU A 174 -8.56 -21.17 -7.58
N ASN A 175 -9.76 -21.76 -7.65
CA ASN A 175 -9.92 -23.21 -7.59
C ASN A 175 -9.28 -23.89 -8.82
N GLY A 176 -8.39 -24.85 -8.59
CA GLY A 176 -7.62 -25.54 -9.64
C GLY A 176 -6.35 -24.81 -10.11
N THR A 177 -5.93 -23.75 -9.42
CA THR A 177 -4.67 -23.03 -9.68
C THR A 177 -3.55 -23.49 -8.74
N ILE A 178 -2.33 -22.97 -8.94
CA ILE A 178 -1.17 -23.29 -8.09
C ILE A 178 -1.37 -22.89 -6.60
N VAL A 179 -2.35 -22.02 -6.33
CA VAL A 179 -2.73 -21.54 -4.99
C VAL A 179 -3.69 -22.49 -4.27
N THR A 180 -4.32 -23.43 -4.97
CA THR A 180 -5.31 -24.37 -4.40
C THR A 180 -4.75 -25.27 -3.29
N PRO A 181 -3.49 -25.77 -3.34
CA PRO A 181 -2.89 -26.51 -2.22
C PRO A 181 -2.57 -25.63 -1.00
N LEU A 182 -2.44 -24.32 -1.20
CA LEU A 182 -2.08 -23.35 -0.16
C LEU A 182 -3.34 -22.85 0.59
N SER A 183 -4.52 -22.96 -0.02
CA SER A 183 -5.79 -22.40 0.47
C SER A 183 -6.57 -23.31 1.43
N SER A 184 -5.91 -24.18 2.21
CA SER A 184 -6.60 -25.19 3.04
C SER A 184 -7.48 -24.60 4.16
N THR A 185 -7.31 -23.32 4.46
CA THR A 185 -8.13 -22.59 5.44
C THR A 185 -8.70 -21.32 4.83
N TRP A 186 -10.01 -21.16 4.99
CA TRP A 186 -10.72 -19.93 4.64
C TRP A 186 -10.14 -18.74 5.44
N PRO A 187 -9.94 -17.56 4.82
CA PRO A 187 -9.55 -16.35 5.55
C PRO A 187 -10.58 -16.04 6.63
N LYS A 188 -10.11 -15.70 7.82
CA LYS A 188 -11.01 -15.24 8.86
C LYS A 188 -11.40 -13.78 8.62
N LYS A 189 -12.49 -13.33 9.23
CA LYS A 189 -12.93 -11.94 9.12
C LYS A 189 -11.86 -10.95 9.59
N GLU A 190 -11.06 -11.34 10.57
CA GLU A 190 -9.94 -10.53 11.07
C GLU A 190 -8.84 -10.35 10.02
N ASP A 191 -8.58 -11.36 9.19
CA ASP A 191 -7.62 -11.27 8.08
C ASP A 191 -8.09 -10.24 7.03
N VAL A 192 -9.40 -10.25 6.74
CA VAL A 192 -10.04 -9.31 5.80
C VAL A 192 -10.05 -7.90 6.35
N LEU A 193 -10.44 -7.75 7.63
CA LEU A 193 -10.42 -6.47 8.33
C LEU A 193 -9.02 -5.87 8.32
N TYR A 194 -7.98 -6.67 8.59
CA TYR A 194 -6.59 -6.25 8.52
C TYR A 194 -6.25 -5.66 7.14
N ALA A 195 -6.49 -6.42 6.07
CA ALA A 195 -6.11 -6.00 4.72
C ALA A 195 -6.87 -4.74 4.27
N PHE A 196 -8.17 -4.66 4.56
CA PHE A 196 -8.96 -3.45 4.33
C PHE A 196 -8.43 -2.26 5.13
N SER A 197 -8.06 -2.47 6.39
CA SER A 197 -7.54 -1.41 7.27
C SER A 197 -6.20 -0.88 6.78
N MET A 198 -5.30 -1.75 6.31
CA MET A 198 -4.06 -1.34 5.66
C MET A 198 -4.34 -0.49 4.43
N VAL A 199 -5.19 -0.94 3.50
CA VAL A 199 -5.51 -0.17 2.29
C VAL A 199 -6.16 1.17 2.63
N SER A 200 -7.15 1.20 3.50
CA SER A 200 -7.89 2.43 3.84
C SER A 200 -7.05 3.46 4.61
N SER A 201 -6.03 3.03 5.37
CA SER A 201 -5.18 3.94 6.15
C SER A 201 -3.88 4.35 5.44
N ARG A 202 -3.37 3.51 4.51
CA ARG A 202 -2.01 3.67 3.93
C ARG A 202 -1.98 3.89 2.43
N SER A 203 -3.14 3.92 1.76
CA SER A 203 -3.19 4.12 0.32
C SER A 203 -3.26 5.60 -0.08
N PHE A 204 -2.60 5.91 -1.19
CA PHE A 204 -2.56 7.24 -1.78
C PHE A 204 -3.03 7.19 -3.24
N ALA A 205 -3.70 8.24 -3.71
CA ALA A 205 -3.99 8.44 -5.12
C ALA A 205 -2.88 9.29 -5.75
N VAL A 206 -1.87 8.66 -6.35
CA VAL A 206 -0.67 9.36 -6.85
C VAL A 206 -0.59 9.35 -8.37
N PRO A 207 -0.09 10.42 -9.00
CA PRO A 207 0.09 10.45 -10.45
C PRO A 207 1.15 9.45 -10.89
N PHE A 208 0.84 8.70 -11.95
CA PHE A 208 1.76 7.78 -12.62
C PHE A 208 2.22 8.37 -13.96
N PRO A 209 3.34 7.90 -14.55
CA PRO A 209 3.84 8.39 -15.85
C PRO A 209 2.86 8.27 -17.02
N ASP A 210 1.91 7.34 -16.95
CA ASP A 210 0.85 7.16 -17.95
C ASP A 210 -0.33 8.13 -17.77
N GLY A 211 -0.23 9.06 -16.81
CA GLY A 211 -1.27 10.05 -16.48
C GLY A 211 -2.37 9.53 -15.56
N SER A 212 -2.36 8.24 -15.21
CA SER A 212 -3.33 7.66 -14.27
C SER A 212 -3.05 8.09 -12.83
N LYS A 213 -4.04 7.93 -11.95
CA LYS A 213 -3.94 8.17 -10.50
C LYS A 213 -4.51 7.01 -9.69
N PRO A 214 -3.89 5.81 -9.75
CA PRO A 214 -4.42 4.64 -9.08
C PRO A 214 -4.33 4.77 -7.56
N LEU A 215 -5.25 4.10 -6.87
CA LEU A 215 -5.11 3.86 -5.43
C LEU A 215 -3.89 2.96 -5.21
N SER A 216 -2.94 3.45 -4.41
CA SER A 216 -1.59 2.90 -4.36
C SER A 216 -1.12 2.72 -2.92
N LEU A 217 -0.64 1.53 -2.59
CA LEU A 217 0.20 1.27 -1.42
C LEU A 217 1.65 1.50 -1.82
N ILE A 218 2.26 2.53 -1.24
CA ILE A 218 3.60 3.01 -1.63
C ILE A 218 4.55 2.70 -0.47
N PRO A 219 5.45 1.70 -0.63
CA PRO A 219 6.42 1.39 0.40
C PRO A 219 7.15 2.65 0.87
N LEU A 220 7.50 2.70 2.16
CA LEU A 220 8.28 3.77 2.80
C LEU A 220 7.50 5.08 2.97
N VAL A 221 6.73 5.49 1.97
CA VAL A 221 5.92 6.71 2.04
C VAL A 221 4.79 6.55 3.05
N ASP A 222 4.21 5.37 3.15
CA ASP A 222 3.18 5.05 4.13
C ASP A 222 3.69 4.96 5.59
N MET A 223 4.99 5.14 5.81
CA MET A 223 5.61 5.27 7.12
C MET A 223 5.78 6.74 7.57
N LEU A 224 5.41 7.70 6.72
CA LEU A 224 5.41 9.11 7.05
C LEU A 224 4.14 9.46 7.82
N ASP A 225 4.32 10.08 8.98
CA ASP A 225 3.19 10.58 9.77
C ASP A 225 2.62 11.86 9.18
N HIS A 226 1.31 12.04 9.38
CA HIS A 226 0.62 13.26 9.01
C HIS A 226 1.01 14.40 9.97
N ASN A 227 1.48 15.52 9.40
CA ASN A 227 1.62 16.78 10.13
C ASN A 227 0.92 17.90 9.33
N PRO A 228 -0.10 18.57 9.90
CA PRO A 228 -0.88 19.58 9.18
C PRO A 228 -0.08 20.85 8.83
N SER A 229 1.08 21.05 9.46
CA SER A 229 1.97 22.18 9.18
C SER A 229 2.91 21.93 8.00
N VAL A 230 2.98 20.68 7.52
CA VAL A 230 3.88 20.24 6.46
C VAL A 230 3.08 19.99 5.20
N ASP A 231 3.62 20.47 4.08
CA ASP A 231 3.06 20.18 2.76
C ASP A 231 4.05 19.32 1.98
N VAL A 232 3.55 18.21 1.45
CA VAL A 232 4.31 17.25 0.66
C VAL A 232 3.58 16.94 -0.64
N GLU A 233 4.33 16.80 -1.72
CA GLU A 233 3.78 16.54 -3.04
C GLU A 233 4.42 15.31 -3.70
N PHE A 234 3.58 14.51 -4.36
CA PHE A 234 4.03 13.45 -5.25
C PHE A 234 4.29 14.02 -6.64
N ARG A 235 5.48 13.74 -7.19
CA ARG A 235 5.86 14.14 -8.54
C ARG A 235 6.34 12.96 -9.35
N VAL A 236 5.88 12.90 -10.59
CA VAL A 236 6.51 12.09 -11.62
C VAL A 236 7.58 12.96 -12.29
N PRO A 237 8.85 12.53 -12.35
CA PRO A 237 9.88 13.23 -13.11
C PRO A 237 9.38 13.41 -14.54
N ALA A 238 9.48 14.64 -15.06
CA ALA A 238 9.32 14.84 -16.49
C ALA A 238 10.30 13.91 -17.19
N ALA A 239 9.83 13.11 -18.15
CA ALA A 239 10.71 12.31 -18.98
C ALA A 239 11.82 13.23 -19.49
N ALA A 240 13.08 12.93 -19.13
CA ALA A 240 14.21 13.77 -19.48
C ALA A 240 14.12 14.07 -20.98
N SER A 241 13.80 15.32 -21.31
CA SER A 241 13.65 15.78 -22.67
C SER A 241 15.04 15.89 -23.28
N GLY A 242 15.66 14.74 -23.55
CA GLY A 242 16.81 14.60 -24.42
C GLY A 242 16.35 14.79 -25.85
N GLY A 243 15.99 16.03 -26.20
CA GLY A 243 15.99 16.44 -27.60
C GLY A 243 17.45 16.54 -28.06
N PRO A 244 17.82 16.01 -29.22
CA PRO A 244 19.16 16.23 -29.75
C PRO A 244 19.32 17.73 -29.99
N GLU A 245 20.37 18.33 -29.43
CA GLU A 245 20.84 19.64 -29.86
C GLU A 245 21.08 19.57 -31.37
N ALA A 246 20.23 20.28 -32.11
CA ALA A 246 20.45 20.52 -33.53
C ALA A 246 21.71 21.37 -33.65
N SER A 247 22.66 20.84 -34.43
CA SER A 247 23.96 21.42 -34.77
C SER A 247 23.86 22.79 -35.42
#